data_AF-A0A958N5F7-F1
#
_entry.id   AF-A0A958N5F7-F1
#
_cell.length_a   1.000
_cell.length_b   1.000
_cell.length_c   1.000
_cell.angle_alpha   90.00
_cell.angle_beta   90.00
_cell.angle_gamma   90.00
#
_symmetry.space_group_name_H-M   'P 1'
#
loop_
_entity.id
_entity.type
_entity.pdbx_description
1 polymer ?
#
loop_
_entity_poly.entity_id
_entity_poly.type
_entity_poly.pdbx_seq_one_letter_code
_entity_poly.pdbx_strand_id
1 'polypeptide(L)'
;KNFVFDKTGTLTKGEFNFIKWQELTHTLNSNDYAIIHALEEKARHPLAKALLQETENRFLQPIKISQWKEVFGQGVSGYFLEDFYELKAAPDKYANNNVSTAVGFYKNSQLLAVAHLGDQLLPHARKIVQRLKKQAQVYLVTGDNTQSAHFIAKSLNIPLQNVIAKASPEDKVKFISSLPNSAMIGDGANDAVALSKADIGIAVKGSMSASLKAANVYFTVDGIEHLHKLLDISVLFEKTVRGHMWFSAVYNILGALAAIMGLVNPLIAALLMPASSLTVLFTSLNGMKSFKFKKPKNIKTVEALT
;
A
#
# COMPACT_ATOMS: atom_id res chain seq x y z
N LYS A 1 14.50 -14.41 -3.18
CA LYS A 1 13.75 -13.38 -2.43
C LYS A 1 12.47 -13.09 -3.19
N ASN A 2 11.33 -13.25 -2.53
CA ASN A 2 10.02 -13.07 -3.14
C ASN A 2 9.25 -12.00 -2.34
N PHE A 3 8.74 -10.96 -2.99
CA PHE A 3 7.91 -9.93 -2.37
C PHE A 3 6.50 -10.07 -2.94
N VAL A 4 5.53 -10.27 -2.07
CA VAL A 4 4.12 -10.45 -2.41
C VAL A 4 3.36 -9.25 -1.88
N PHE A 5 2.71 -8.51 -2.76
CA PHE A 5 1.89 -7.36 -2.40
C PHE A 5 0.42 -7.74 -2.46
N ASP A 6 -0.32 -7.38 -1.42
CA ASP A 6 -1.74 -7.14 -1.58
C ASP A 6 -1.98 -5.85 -2.40
N LYS A 7 -3.12 -5.78 -3.08
CA LYS A 7 -3.47 -4.61 -3.88
C LYS A 7 -4.09 -3.50 -3.02
N THR A 8 -5.16 -3.82 -2.30
CA THR A 8 -6.11 -2.85 -1.76
C THR A 8 -5.59 -2.30 -0.45
N GLY A 9 -5.48 -0.98 -0.32
CA GLY A 9 -4.92 -0.35 0.88
C GLY A 9 -3.39 -0.52 1.06
N THR A 10 -2.73 -1.24 0.15
CA THR A 10 -1.27 -1.46 0.14
C THR A 10 -0.59 -0.75 -1.03
N LEU A 11 -0.88 -1.14 -2.28
CA LEU A 11 -0.36 -0.47 -3.47
C LEU A 11 -1.27 0.67 -3.94
N THR A 12 -2.47 0.70 -3.39
CA THR A 12 -3.57 1.58 -3.74
C THR A 12 -4.15 2.18 -2.46
N LYS A 13 -4.98 3.23 -2.59
CA LYS A 13 -5.59 3.87 -1.41
C LYS A 13 -6.59 2.96 -0.71
N GLY A 14 -7.21 2.01 -1.42
CA GLY A 14 -8.28 1.17 -0.91
C GLY A 14 -9.61 1.91 -0.78
N GLU A 15 -9.74 3.04 -1.48
CA GLU A 15 -10.95 3.84 -1.58
C GLU A 15 -11.24 4.11 -3.06
N PHE A 16 -12.52 4.14 -3.44
CA PHE A 16 -12.89 4.58 -4.77
C PHE A 16 -12.49 6.05 -4.95
N ASN A 17 -11.77 6.32 -6.02
CA ASN A 17 -11.43 7.67 -6.44
C ASN A 17 -11.99 7.91 -7.84
N PHE A 18 -12.34 9.16 -8.11
CA PHE A 18 -12.69 9.58 -9.44
C PHE A 18 -11.46 9.50 -10.37
N ILE A 19 -11.64 8.88 -11.54
CA ILE A 19 -10.59 8.74 -12.55
C ILE A 19 -10.80 9.74 -13.69
N LYS A 20 -11.98 9.70 -14.31
CA LYS A 20 -12.32 10.57 -15.44
C LYS A 20 -13.82 10.58 -15.71
N TRP A 21 -14.27 11.64 -16.37
CA TRP A 21 -15.57 11.71 -17.04
C TRP A 21 -15.39 11.25 -18.49
N GLN A 22 -16.36 10.48 -18.97
CA GLN A 22 -16.61 10.28 -20.38
C GLN A 22 -17.90 11.03 -20.72
N GLU A 23 -17.75 12.21 -21.29
CA GLU A 23 -18.85 13.07 -21.73
C GLU A 23 -19.42 12.51 -23.04
N LEU A 24 -20.75 12.45 -23.15
CA LEU A 24 -21.42 11.84 -24.30
C LEU A 24 -22.29 12.84 -25.06
N THR A 25 -23.22 13.49 -24.35
CA THR A 25 -24.17 14.42 -24.97
C THR A 25 -23.59 15.83 -25.05
N HIS A 26 -23.02 16.32 -23.94
CA HIS A 26 -22.42 17.65 -23.83
C HIS A 26 -21.33 17.67 -22.76
N THR A 27 -20.52 18.73 -22.76
CA THR A 27 -19.51 18.96 -21.73
C THR A 27 -20.16 19.41 -20.43
N LEU A 28 -19.82 18.74 -19.33
CA LEU A 28 -20.46 18.98 -18.04
C LEU A 28 -20.16 20.40 -17.57
N ASN A 29 -21.22 21.15 -17.26
CA ASN A 29 -21.12 22.53 -16.75
C ASN A 29 -21.27 22.57 -15.22
N SER A 30 -21.15 23.77 -14.64
CA SER A 30 -21.25 23.98 -13.19
C SER A 30 -22.59 23.53 -12.59
N ASN A 31 -23.69 23.61 -13.35
CA ASN A 31 -25.00 23.11 -12.89
C ASN A 31 -25.04 21.59 -12.87
N ASP A 32 -24.47 20.92 -13.88
CA ASP A 32 -24.38 19.46 -13.89
C ASP A 32 -23.59 18.96 -12.67
N TYR A 33 -22.44 19.58 -12.38
CA TYR A 33 -21.65 19.25 -11.18
C TYR A 33 -22.43 19.52 -9.88
N ALA A 34 -23.20 20.60 -9.81
CA ALA A 34 -24.03 20.90 -8.64
C ALA A 34 -25.15 19.87 -8.43
N ILE A 35 -25.77 19.40 -9.52
CA ILE A 35 -26.81 18.36 -9.48
C ILE A 35 -26.22 17.02 -9.03
N ILE A 36 -25.08 16.62 -9.61
CA ILE A 36 -24.36 15.40 -9.22
C ILE A 36 -23.99 15.47 -7.73
N HIS A 37 -23.44 16.60 -7.28
CA HIS A 37 -23.08 16.81 -5.89
C HIS A 37 -24.30 16.67 -4.97
N ALA A 38 -25.40 17.36 -5.28
CA ALA A 38 -26.61 17.36 -4.46
C ALA A 38 -27.32 15.98 -4.43
N LEU A 39 -27.20 15.19 -5.49
CA LEU A 39 -27.69 13.80 -5.52
C LEU A 39 -26.86 12.88 -4.62
N GLU A 40 -25.53 13.03 -4.63
CA GLU A 40 -24.60 12.17 -3.87
C GLU A 40 -24.41 12.62 -2.42
N GLU A 41 -24.67 13.88 -2.07
CA GLU A 41 -24.44 14.45 -0.72
C GLU A 41 -25.18 13.67 0.38
N LYS A 42 -26.37 13.15 0.03
CA LYS A 42 -27.21 12.36 0.94
C LYS A 42 -27.01 10.85 0.81
N ALA A 43 -26.27 10.41 -0.20
CA ALA A 43 -26.06 9.01 -0.49
C ALA A 43 -25.06 8.38 0.50
N ARG A 44 -25.26 7.11 0.85
CA ARG A 44 -24.39 6.42 1.83
C ARG A 44 -23.40 5.44 1.20
N HIS A 45 -23.37 5.37 -0.13
CA HIS A 45 -22.52 4.42 -0.85
C HIS A 45 -21.07 4.91 -0.98
N PRO A 46 -20.04 4.04 -0.90
CA PRO A 46 -18.62 4.44 -1.04
C PRO A 46 -18.27 5.19 -2.34
N LEU A 47 -19.03 4.99 -3.41
CA LEU A 47 -18.85 5.70 -4.69
C LEU A 47 -19.27 7.19 -4.60
N ALA A 48 -20.24 7.51 -3.74
CA ALA A 48 -20.72 8.86 -3.51
C ALA A 48 -19.57 9.78 -3.08
N LYS A 49 -18.77 9.31 -2.11
CA LYS A 49 -17.60 10.03 -1.60
C LYS A 49 -16.62 10.42 -2.72
N ALA A 50 -16.41 9.54 -3.69
CA ALA A 50 -15.51 9.78 -4.82
C ALA A 50 -16.04 10.89 -5.75
N LEU A 51 -17.34 10.89 -6.02
CA LEU A 51 -18.00 11.91 -6.83
C LEU A 51 -18.14 13.25 -6.11
N LEU A 52 -18.40 13.22 -4.80
CA LEU A 52 -18.43 14.41 -3.96
C LEU A 52 -17.08 15.14 -3.97
N GLN A 53 -15.97 14.41 -3.78
CA GLN A 53 -14.63 15.00 -3.84
C GLN A 53 -14.31 15.61 -5.22
N GLU A 54 -14.77 14.98 -6.31
CA GLU A 54 -14.57 15.51 -7.66
C GLU A 54 -15.42 16.77 -7.94
N THR A 55 -16.61 16.85 -7.35
CA THR A 55 -17.57 17.94 -7.59
C THR A 55 -17.40 19.12 -6.64
N GLU A 56 -16.82 18.92 -5.46
CA GLU A 56 -16.74 19.90 -4.36
C GLU A 56 -16.26 21.30 -4.78
N ASN A 57 -15.35 21.39 -5.75
CA ASN A 57 -14.77 22.65 -6.22
C ASN A 57 -15.19 23.03 -7.66
N ARG A 58 -16.23 22.40 -8.21
CA ARG A 58 -16.63 22.55 -9.63
C ARG A 58 -17.98 23.20 -9.86
N PHE A 59 -18.71 23.52 -8.80
CA PHE A 59 -19.97 24.25 -8.87
C PHE A 59 -19.90 25.61 -8.18
N LEU A 60 -20.79 26.52 -8.60
CA LEU A 60 -20.83 27.90 -8.10
C LEU A 60 -21.77 28.09 -6.92
N GLN A 61 -22.89 27.34 -6.88
CA GLN A 61 -23.88 27.41 -5.81
C GLN A 61 -24.48 26.02 -5.52
N PRO A 62 -24.77 25.71 -4.26
CA PRO A 62 -25.44 24.47 -3.88
C PRO A 62 -26.88 24.45 -4.42
N ILE A 63 -27.31 23.29 -4.90
CA ILE A 63 -28.64 23.07 -5.46
C ILE A 63 -29.45 22.16 -4.53
N LYS A 64 -30.76 22.43 -4.43
CA LYS A 64 -31.69 21.56 -3.70
C LYS A 64 -32.42 20.62 -4.65
N ILE A 65 -32.20 19.32 -4.49
CA ILE A 65 -32.94 18.27 -5.19
C ILE A 65 -34.26 17.98 -4.44
N SER A 66 -35.38 18.00 -5.18
CA SER A 66 -36.69 17.58 -4.68
C SER A 66 -36.95 16.10 -4.97
N GLN A 67 -37.81 15.47 -4.18
CA GLN A 67 -38.15 14.04 -4.28
C GLN A 67 -36.92 13.11 -4.38
N TRP A 68 -35.85 13.43 -3.64
CA TRP A 68 -34.63 12.63 -3.61
C TRP A 68 -34.94 11.21 -3.12
N LYS A 69 -34.41 10.22 -3.85
CA LYS A 69 -34.60 8.80 -3.56
C LYS A 69 -33.31 8.03 -3.86
N GLU A 70 -32.84 7.29 -2.86
CA GLU A 70 -31.81 6.26 -3.01
C GLU A 70 -32.47 4.88 -3.07
N VAL A 71 -32.12 4.09 -4.06
CA VAL A 71 -32.50 2.69 -4.16
C VAL A 71 -31.23 1.85 -4.11
N PHE A 72 -31.09 1.06 -3.05
CA PHE A 72 -29.89 0.26 -2.83
C PHE A 72 -29.61 -0.66 -4.04
N GLY A 73 -28.38 -0.60 -4.56
CA GLY A 73 -27.96 -1.34 -5.74
C GLY A 73 -28.44 -0.79 -7.09
N GLN A 74 -29.30 0.23 -7.11
CA GLN A 74 -29.78 0.86 -8.36
C GLN A 74 -29.29 2.29 -8.53
N GLY A 75 -29.01 3.02 -7.44
CA GLY A 75 -28.44 4.36 -7.49
C GLY A 75 -29.29 5.43 -6.80
N VAL A 76 -29.05 6.69 -7.14
CA VAL A 76 -29.74 7.86 -6.59
C VAL A 76 -30.47 8.63 -7.68
N SER A 77 -31.59 9.23 -7.31
CA SER A 77 -32.45 9.96 -8.23
C SER A 77 -33.15 11.14 -7.55
N GLY A 78 -33.60 12.10 -8.33
CA GLY A 78 -34.40 13.21 -7.85
C GLY A 78 -34.65 14.26 -8.93
N TYR A 79 -35.37 15.31 -8.57
CA TYR A 79 -35.74 16.38 -9.50
C TYR A 79 -35.00 17.67 -9.19
N PHE A 80 -34.56 18.33 -10.25
CA PHE A 80 -34.11 19.71 -10.20
C PHE A 80 -34.96 20.52 -11.18
N LEU A 81 -35.71 21.49 -10.65
CA LEU A 81 -36.77 22.18 -11.40
C LEU A 81 -37.80 21.15 -11.91
N GLU A 82 -37.99 21.05 -13.23
CA GLU A 82 -38.93 20.12 -13.87
C GLU A 82 -38.24 18.85 -14.41
N ASP A 83 -36.91 18.81 -14.39
CA ASP A 83 -36.12 17.74 -14.99
C ASP A 83 -35.79 16.65 -13.95
N PHE A 84 -35.90 15.39 -14.38
CA PHE A 84 -35.55 14.23 -13.59
C PHE A 84 -34.10 13.81 -13.83
N TYR A 85 -33.34 13.64 -12.74
CA TYR A 85 -31.94 13.26 -12.79
C TYR A 85 -31.67 11.97 -12.02
N GLU A 86 -30.75 11.16 -12.54
CA GLU A 86 -30.34 9.89 -11.92
C GLU A 86 -28.84 9.66 -12.03
N LEU A 87 -28.26 9.07 -10.99
CA LEU A 87 -26.92 8.46 -10.99
C LEU A 87 -27.08 6.98 -10.71
N LYS A 88 -26.75 6.14 -11.68
CA LYS A 88 -26.88 4.68 -11.60
C LYS A 88 -25.76 3.99 -12.37
N ALA A 89 -25.68 2.66 -12.28
CA ALA A 89 -24.72 1.90 -13.07
C ALA A 89 -24.82 2.29 -14.57
N ALA A 90 -23.66 2.58 -15.18
CA ALA A 90 -23.62 2.87 -16.61
C ALA A 90 -23.90 1.59 -17.42
N PRO A 91 -24.40 1.70 -18.66
CA PRO A 91 -24.58 0.56 -19.54
C PRO A 91 -23.25 -0.18 -19.77
N ASP A 92 -23.29 -1.50 -19.92
CA ASP A 92 -22.08 -2.36 -20.01
C ASP A 92 -21.08 -1.93 -21.08
N LYS A 93 -21.55 -1.31 -22.17
CA LYS A 93 -20.68 -0.77 -23.24
C LYS A 93 -19.73 0.34 -22.77
N TYR A 94 -20.05 1.01 -21.66
CA TYR A 94 -19.22 2.03 -21.01
C TYR A 94 -18.55 1.51 -19.73
N ALA A 95 -18.95 0.34 -19.24
CA ALA A 95 -18.23 -0.33 -18.19
C ALA A 95 -16.86 -0.71 -18.77
N ASN A 96 -15.80 -0.08 -18.27
CA ASN A 96 -14.46 -0.28 -18.80
C ASN A 96 -13.92 -1.60 -18.24
N ASN A 97 -14.37 -2.72 -18.81
CA ASN A 97 -13.93 -4.10 -18.56
C ASN A 97 -13.42 -4.34 -17.13
N ASN A 98 -14.22 -4.04 -16.10
CA ASN A 98 -13.96 -4.32 -14.69
C ASN A 98 -12.72 -3.66 -14.05
N VAL A 99 -12.06 -2.71 -14.72
CA VAL A 99 -10.93 -1.93 -14.17
C VAL A 99 -11.44 -0.77 -13.31
N SER A 100 -12.57 -0.18 -13.70
CA SER A 100 -13.25 0.89 -12.99
C SER A 100 -14.76 0.63 -12.96
N THR A 101 -15.39 1.02 -11.87
CA THR A 101 -16.84 1.08 -11.75
C THR A 101 -17.32 2.29 -12.55
N ALA A 102 -18.26 2.07 -13.48
CA ALA A 102 -18.81 3.12 -14.32
C ALA A 102 -20.19 3.55 -13.79
N VAL A 103 -20.34 4.82 -13.44
CA VAL A 103 -21.60 5.43 -13.00
C VAL A 103 -22.09 6.38 -14.09
N GLY A 104 -23.29 6.13 -14.61
CA GLY A 104 -23.92 7.00 -15.60
C GLY A 104 -24.71 8.12 -14.94
N PHE A 105 -24.55 9.34 -15.45
CA PHE A 105 -25.34 10.51 -15.12
C PHE A 105 -26.42 10.70 -16.18
N TYR A 106 -27.69 10.68 -15.76
CA TYR A 106 -28.84 10.73 -16.65
C TYR A 106 -29.70 11.96 -16.38
N LYS A 107 -30.30 12.48 -17.45
CA LYS A 107 -31.37 13.48 -17.42
C LYS A 107 -32.55 12.97 -18.24
N ASN A 108 -33.73 12.86 -17.65
CA ASN A 108 -34.95 12.36 -18.31
C ASN A 108 -34.70 11.04 -19.09
N SER A 109 -34.02 10.08 -18.44
CA SER A 109 -33.57 8.80 -19.02
C SER A 109 -32.50 8.87 -20.14
N GLN A 110 -32.05 10.06 -20.54
CA GLN A 110 -30.93 10.23 -21.46
C GLN A 110 -29.60 10.23 -20.72
N LEU A 111 -28.66 9.38 -21.15
CA LEU A 111 -27.31 9.31 -20.57
C LEU A 111 -26.47 10.51 -21.06
N LEU A 112 -26.11 11.39 -20.12
CA LEU A 112 -25.33 12.60 -20.40
C LEU A 112 -23.83 12.35 -20.36
N ALA A 113 -23.36 11.68 -19.29
CA ALA A 113 -21.96 11.38 -19.06
C ALA A 113 -21.78 10.10 -18.23
N VAL A 114 -20.56 9.55 -18.24
CA VAL A 114 -20.17 8.40 -17.42
C VAL A 114 -18.96 8.77 -16.56
N ALA A 115 -19.09 8.65 -15.25
CA ALA A 115 -17.97 8.72 -14.31
C ALA A 115 -17.31 7.35 -14.20
N HIS A 116 -16.00 7.30 -14.43
CA HIS A 116 -15.20 6.14 -14.10
C HIS A 116 -14.58 6.32 -12.72
N LEU A 117 -14.93 5.41 -11.82
CA LEU A 117 -14.46 5.36 -10.45
C LEU A 117 -13.60 4.12 -10.26
N GLY A 118 -12.47 4.24 -9.57
CA GLY A 118 -11.64 3.08 -9.30
C GLY A 118 -10.58 3.35 -8.26
N ASP A 119 -9.84 2.31 -7.93
CA ASP A 119 -8.81 2.40 -6.92
C ASP A 119 -7.55 3.06 -7.49
N GLN A 120 -7.08 4.10 -6.83
CA GLN A 120 -5.93 4.87 -7.29
C GLN A 120 -4.64 4.28 -6.71
N LEU A 121 -3.64 4.10 -7.56
CA LEU A 121 -2.28 3.77 -7.14
C LEU A 121 -1.71 4.83 -6.21
N LEU A 122 -1.02 4.39 -5.16
CA LEU A 122 -0.24 5.30 -4.32
C LEU A 122 0.90 5.92 -5.13
N PRO A 123 1.20 7.22 -4.98
CA PRO A 123 2.21 7.93 -5.79
C PRO A 123 3.60 7.26 -5.78
N HIS A 124 3.99 6.64 -4.65
CA HIS A 124 5.30 6.02 -4.48
C HIS A 124 5.34 4.52 -4.85
N ALA A 125 4.20 3.88 -5.09
CA ALA A 125 4.11 2.44 -5.36
C ALA A 125 4.99 2.01 -6.52
N ARG A 126 4.94 2.74 -7.63
CA ARG A 126 5.74 2.43 -8.82
C ARG A 126 7.23 2.43 -8.54
N LYS A 127 7.72 3.42 -7.79
CA LYS A 127 9.15 3.55 -7.46
C LYS A 127 9.62 2.41 -6.56
N ILE A 128 8.80 2.02 -5.59
CA ILE A 128 9.06 0.91 -4.66
C ILE A 128 9.15 -0.42 -5.38
N VAL A 129 8.12 -0.74 -6.17
CA VAL A 129 8.06 -1.99 -6.93
C VAL A 129 9.24 -2.08 -7.89
N GLN A 130 9.54 -1.03 -8.65
CA GLN A 130 10.69 -1.02 -9.56
C GLN A 130 12.03 -1.24 -8.85
N ARG A 131 12.21 -0.68 -7.65
CA ARG A 131 13.41 -0.91 -6.85
C ARG A 131 13.52 -2.35 -6.38
N LEU A 132 12.42 -2.94 -5.89
CA LEU A 132 12.36 -4.32 -5.45
C LEU A 132 12.62 -5.32 -6.58
N LYS A 133 12.07 -5.06 -7.77
CA LYS A 133 12.29 -5.89 -8.96
C LYS A 133 13.75 -6.05 -9.36
N LYS A 134 14.65 -5.14 -8.95
CA LYS A 134 16.09 -5.26 -9.23
C LYS A 134 16.80 -6.30 -8.37
N GLN A 135 16.18 -6.74 -7.27
CA GLN A 135 16.81 -7.59 -6.25
C GLN A 135 15.94 -8.79 -5.84
N ALA A 136 14.70 -8.87 -6.32
CA ALA A 136 13.74 -9.90 -5.94
C ALA A 136 12.63 -10.06 -6.98
N GLN A 137 11.95 -11.21 -6.93
CA GLN A 137 10.69 -11.39 -7.65
C GLN A 137 9.58 -10.64 -6.92
N VAL A 138 8.72 -9.96 -7.68
CA VAL A 138 7.57 -9.22 -7.17
C VAL A 138 6.30 -9.84 -7.70
N TYR A 139 5.36 -10.12 -6.79
CA TYR A 139 4.06 -10.69 -7.07
C TYR A 139 2.96 -9.76 -6.59
N LEU A 140 1.83 -9.80 -7.28
CA LEU A 140 0.59 -9.14 -6.89
C LEU A 140 -0.46 -10.20 -6.62
N VAL A 141 -1.04 -10.21 -5.42
CA VAL A 141 -2.11 -11.14 -5.06
C VAL A 141 -3.31 -10.33 -4.59
N THR A 142 -4.48 -10.57 -5.16
CA THR A 142 -5.68 -9.79 -4.83
C THR A 142 -6.96 -10.59 -5.05
N GLY A 143 -7.98 -10.29 -4.24
CA GLY A 143 -9.34 -10.80 -4.43
C GLY A 143 -10.09 -10.12 -5.58
N ASP A 144 -9.56 -9.02 -6.10
CA ASP A 144 -10.15 -8.30 -7.23
C ASP A 144 -10.16 -9.14 -8.51
N ASN A 145 -11.02 -8.73 -9.45
CA ASN A 145 -11.08 -9.35 -10.76
C ASN A 145 -9.75 -9.22 -11.54
N THR A 146 -9.58 -10.12 -12.50
CA THR A 146 -8.37 -10.25 -13.33
C THR A 146 -8.03 -8.97 -14.09
N GLN A 147 -9.02 -8.23 -14.59
CA GLN A 147 -8.78 -7.01 -15.35
C GLN A 147 -8.21 -5.88 -14.47
N SER A 148 -8.80 -5.64 -13.30
CA SER A 148 -8.34 -4.69 -12.29
C SER A 148 -6.91 -5.04 -11.83
N ALA A 149 -6.68 -6.30 -11.48
CA ALA A 149 -5.35 -6.78 -11.09
C ALA A 149 -4.30 -6.56 -12.20
N HIS A 150 -4.62 -6.92 -13.45
CA HIS A 150 -3.73 -6.71 -14.58
C HIS A 150 -3.48 -5.24 -14.90
N PHE A 151 -4.47 -4.36 -14.71
CA PHE A 151 -4.30 -2.92 -14.90
C PHE A 151 -3.26 -2.35 -13.91
N ILE A 152 -3.39 -2.73 -12.63
CA ILE A 152 -2.43 -2.34 -11.59
C ILE A 152 -1.04 -2.94 -11.87
N ALA A 153 -0.99 -4.23 -12.21
CA ALA A 153 0.26 -4.90 -12.55
C ALA A 153 0.98 -4.22 -13.73
N LYS A 154 0.27 -3.91 -14.82
CA LYS A 154 0.81 -3.17 -15.97
C LYS A 154 1.32 -1.79 -15.55
N SER A 155 0.55 -1.05 -14.75
CA SER A 155 0.94 0.29 -14.27
C SER A 155 2.21 0.27 -13.41
N LEU A 156 2.45 -0.83 -12.71
CA LEU A 156 3.64 -1.06 -11.87
C LEU A 156 4.74 -1.87 -12.58
N ASN A 157 4.54 -2.25 -13.84
CA ASN A 157 5.39 -3.15 -14.61
C ASN A 157 5.63 -4.53 -13.93
N ILE A 158 4.66 -5.09 -13.23
CA ILE A 158 4.73 -6.45 -12.69
C ILE A 158 4.38 -7.45 -13.83
N PRO A 159 5.19 -8.51 -14.07
CA PRO A 159 4.88 -9.51 -15.09
C PRO A 159 3.53 -10.17 -14.82
N LEU A 160 2.72 -10.39 -15.86
CA LEU A 160 1.36 -10.94 -15.67
C LEU A 160 1.37 -12.34 -15.07
N GLN A 161 2.41 -13.14 -15.32
CA GLN A 161 2.57 -14.46 -14.68
C GLN A 161 2.76 -14.39 -13.16
N ASN A 162 3.11 -13.21 -12.62
CA ASN A 162 3.29 -12.99 -11.19
C ASN A 162 2.03 -12.37 -10.54
N VAL A 163 0.90 -12.35 -11.26
CA VAL A 163 -0.37 -11.79 -10.78
C VAL A 163 -1.34 -12.92 -10.48
N ILE A 164 -1.83 -12.97 -9.25
CA ILE A 164 -2.89 -13.87 -8.82
C ILE A 164 -4.11 -13.00 -8.48
N ALA A 165 -5.10 -13.04 -9.37
CA ALA A 165 -6.36 -12.32 -9.21
C ALA A 165 -7.47 -13.26 -8.74
N LYS A 166 -8.58 -12.70 -8.24
CA LYS A 166 -9.70 -13.44 -7.66
C LYS A 166 -9.27 -14.43 -6.57
N ALA A 167 -8.18 -14.12 -5.86
CA ALA A 167 -7.63 -14.97 -4.81
C ALA A 167 -8.53 -14.91 -3.57
N SER A 168 -8.96 -16.08 -3.09
CA SER A 168 -9.55 -16.20 -1.75
C SER A 168 -8.48 -15.98 -0.66
N PRO A 169 -8.87 -15.69 0.60
CA PRO A 169 -7.93 -15.65 1.72
C PRO A 169 -7.08 -16.94 1.82
N GLU A 170 -7.68 -18.11 1.56
CA GLU A 170 -7.00 -19.40 1.56
C GLU A 170 -5.97 -19.50 0.43
N ASP A 171 -6.29 -18.97 -0.75
CA ASP A 171 -5.36 -18.95 -1.89
C ASP A 171 -4.16 -18.04 -1.61
N LYS A 172 -4.39 -16.88 -0.97
CA LYS A 172 -3.30 -15.99 -0.52
C LYS A 172 -2.33 -16.73 0.40
N VAL A 173 -2.86 -17.48 1.37
CA VAL A 173 -2.08 -18.27 2.33
C VAL A 173 -1.32 -19.40 1.63
N LYS A 174 -1.99 -20.19 0.77
CA LYS A 174 -1.34 -21.27 0.03
C LYS A 174 -0.21 -20.73 -0.86
N PHE A 175 -0.44 -19.61 -1.53
CA PHE A 175 0.55 -19.01 -2.40
C PHE A 175 1.78 -18.53 -1.61
N ILE A 176 1.59 -17.76 -0.53
CA ILE A 176 2.72 -17.27 0.26
C ILE A 176 3.53 -18.41 0.90
N SER A 177 2.84 -19.45 1.40
CA SER A 177 3.51 -20.63 1.98
C SER A 177 4.25 -21.48 0.95
N SER A 178 3.92 -21.38 -0.34
CA SER A 178 4.64 -22.08 -1.40
C SER A 178 5.96 -21.40 -1.81
N LEU A 179 6.17 -20.14 -1.41
CA LEU A 179 7.32 -19.35 -1.81
C LEU A 179 8.40 -19.34 -0.72
N PRO A 180 9.66 -19.71 -1.04
CA PRO A 180 10.76 -19.61 -0.08
C PRO A 180 11.28 -18.17 0.02
N ASN A 181 11.76 -17.76 1.19
CA ASN A 181 12.29 -16.41 1.43
C ASN A 181 11.31 -15.32 0.99
N SER A 182 10.08 -15.44 1.49
CA SER A 182 8.91 -14.65 1.12
C SER A 182 8.66 -13.50 2.10
N ALA A 183 8.36 -12.32 1.56
CA ALA A 183 7.89 -11.18 2.31
C ALA A 183 6.48 -10.82 1.81
N MET A 184 5.50 -10.81 2.71
CA MET A 184 4.13 -10.36 2.40
C MET A 184 3.96 -8.93 2.87
N ILE A 185 3.40 -8.08 2.01
CA ILE A 185 3.12 -6.68 2.30
C ILE A 185 1.61 -6.47 2.13
N GLY A 186 0.94 -6.07 3.20
CA GLY A 186 -0.52 -5.98 3.26
C GLY A 186 -1.01 -4.94 4.26
N ASP A 187 -2.33 -4.76 4.34
CA ASP A 187 -2.99 -3.78 5.21
C ASP A 187 -3.12 -4.22 6.69
N GLY A 188 -2.64 -5.43 7.03
CA GLY A 188 -2.63 -5.96 8.40
C GLY A 188 -3.99 -6.43 8.95
N ALA A 189 -5.11 -6.03 8.34
CA ALA A 189 -6.45 -6.38 8.78
C ALA A 189 -7.02 -7.54 7.96
N ASN A 190 -7.04 -7.40 6.63
CA ASN A 190 -7.62 -8.39 5.72
C ASN A 190 -6.65 -9.53 5.41
N ASP A 191 -5.35 -9.23 5.45
CA ASP A 191 -4.28 -10.17 5.08
C ASP A 191 -3.56 -10.79 6.28
N ALA A 192 -4.13 -10.68 7.48
CA ALA A 192 -3.46 -11.04 8.73
C ALA A 192 -2.87 -12.47 8.71
N VAL A 193 -3.63 -13.45 8.22
CA VAL A 193 -3.20 -14.85 8.15
C VAL A 193 -2.08 -15.01 7.13
N ALA A 194 -2.19 -14.41 5.94
CA ALA A 194 -1.17 -14.47 4.91
C ALA A 194 0.14 -13.79 5.35
N LEU A 195 0.05 -12.66 6.05
CA LEU A 195 1.20 -11.97 6.65
C LEU A 195 1.94 -12.86 7.65
N SER A 196 1.21 -13.60 8.51
CA SER A 196 1.80 -14.48 9.52
C SER A 196 2.48 -15.72 8.94
N LYS A 197 2.17 -16.07 7.69
CA LYS A 197 2.68 -17.26 6.98
C LYS A 197 3.88 -16.95 6.08
N ALA A 198 4.14 -15.67 5.81
CA ALA A 198 5.37 -15.24 5.16
C ALA A 198 6.57 -15.41 6.11
N ASP A 199 7.78 -15.54 5.56
CA ASP A 199 8.99 -15.45 6.38
C ASP A 199 9.10 -14.07 7.04
N ILE A 200 8.64 -13.03 6.34
CA ILE A 200 8.50 -11.66 6.86
C ILE A 200 7.15 -11.07 6.45
N GLY A 201 6.23 -10.91 7.40
CA GLY A 201 5.02 -10.12 7.25
C GLY A 201 5.28 -8.63 7.51
N ILE A 202 4.82 -7.76 6.61
CA ILE A 202 4.90 -6.29 6.73
C ILE A 202 3.50 -5.70 6.59
N ALA A 203 2.98 -5.16 7.70
CA ALA A 203 1.73 -4.41 7.71
C ALA A 203 2.00 -2.91 7.49
N VAL A 204 1.37 -2.33 6.46
CA VAL A 204 1.61 -0.94 6.02
C VAL A 204 0.44 0.00 6.28
N LYS A 205 -0.63 -0.53 6.84
CA LYS A 205 -1.86 0.16 7.26
C LYS A 205 -2.51 -0.65 8.39
N GLY A 206 -3.63 -0.18 8.92
CA GLY A 206 -4.51 -0.94 9.81
C GLY A 206 -4.25 -0.66 11.30
N SER A 207 -5.04 -1.31 12.16
CA SER A 207 -4.90 -1.14 13.61
C SER A 207 -3.62 -1.80 14.12
N MET A 208 -2.82 -1.06 14.90
CA MET A 208 -1.58 -1.57 15.50
C MET A 208 -1.78 -2.90 16.24
N SER A 209 -2.87 -3.06 16.99
CA SER A 209 -3.13 -4.27 17.79
C SER A 209 -3.36 -5.53 16.94
N ALA A 210 -4.07 -5.41 15.80
CA ALA A 210 -4.25 -6.51 14.86
C ALA A 210 -2.96 -6.77 14.06
N SER A 211 -2.32 -5.70 13.56
CA SER A 211 -1.14 -5.79 12.72
C SER A 211 0.07 -6.40 13.46
N LEU A 212 0.29 -6.07 14.73
CA LEU A 212 1.39 -6.65 15.53
C LEU A 212 1.18 -8.13 15.87
N LYS A 213 -0.06 -8.64 15.84
CA LYS A 213 -0.32 -10.08 15.97
C LYS A 213 -0.06 -10.83 14.67
N ALA A 214 -0.21 -10.14 13.53
CA ALA A 214 -0.19 -10.74 12.21
C ALA A 214 1.16 -10.61 11.48
N ALA A 215 1.93 -9.57 11.74
CA ALA A 215 3.11 -9.19 10.97
C ALA A 215 4.34 -8.97 11.86
N ASN A 216 5.53 -9.25 11.31
CA ASN A 216 6.81 -9.01 11.98
C ASN A 216 7.18 -7.52 12.00
N VAL A 217 6.69 -6.77 11.02
CA VAL A 217 6.94 -5.33 10.86
C VAL A 217 5.62 -4.60 10.69
N TYR A 218 5.43 -3.52 11.44
CA TYR A 218 4.29 -2.62 11.31
C TYR A 218 4.78 -1.20 11.07
N PHE A 219 4.23 -0.52 10.05
CA PHE A 219 4.50 0.90 9.82
C PHE A 219 3.52 1.74 10.63
N THR A 220 4.07 2.68 11.41
CA THR A 220 3.28 3.61 12.24
C THR A 220 2.66 4.75 11.44
N VAL A 221 3.08 4.93 10.19
CA VAL A 221 2.52 5.88 9.23
C VAL A 221 2.02 5.06 8.05
N ASP A 222 0.76 5.28 7.69
CA ASP A 222 0.12 4.63 6.55
C ASP A 222 0.93 4.82 5.28
N GLY A 223 1.00 3.75 4.48
CA GLY A 223 1.60 3.76 3.16
C GLY A 223 2.92 3.00 3.10
N ILE A 224 3.35 2.73 1.86
CA ILE A 224 4.48 1.86 1.55
C ILE A 224 5.81 2.62 1.41
N GLU A 225 5.80 3.95 1.51
CA GLU A 225 6.94 4.84 1.34
C GLU A 225 8.15 4.43 2.18
N HIS A 226 7.88 3.96 3.40
CA HIS A 226 8.90 3.55 4.36
C HIS A 226 9.56 2.21 4.04
N LEU A 227 8.99 1.41 3.12
CA LEU A 227 9.58 0.15 2.69
C LEU A 227 10.98 0.34 2.11
N HIS A 228 11.22 1.45 1.40
CA HIS A 228 12.56 1.79 0.92
C HIS A 228 13.59 1.88 2.04
N LYS A 229 13.24 2.58 3.14
CA LYS A 229 14.13 2.77 4.27
C LYS A 229 14.39 1.44 4.99
N LEU A 230 13.35 0.62 5.15
CA LEU A 230 13.50 -0.71 5.73
C LEU A 230 14.50 -1.56 4.94
N LEU A 231 14.42 -1.54 3.61
CA LEU A 231 15.36 -2.25 2.74
C LEU A 231 16.78 -1.70 2.84
N ASP A 232 16.94 -0.37 2.89
CA ASP A 232 18.24 0.28 3.09
C ASP A 232 18.88 -0.12 4.43
N ILE A 233 18.09 -0.13 5.51
CA ILE A 233 18.53 -0.56 6.84
C ILE A 233 18.91 -2.03 6.82
N SER A 234 18.13 -2.89 6.17
CA SER A 234 18.40 -4.33 6.09
C SER A 234 19.75 -4.62 5.41
N VAL A 235 20.05 -3.96 4.28
CA VAL A 235 21.33 -4.13 3.57
C VAL A 235 22.50 -3.63 4.41
N LEU A 236 22.35 -2.49 5.07
CA LEU A 236 23.40 -1.94 5.94
C LEU A 236 23.66 -2.84 7.16
N PHE A 237 22.59 -3.35 7.77
CA PHE A 237 22.67 -4.25 8.90
C PHE A 237 23.40 -5.54 8.51
N GLU A 238 23.01 -6.16 7.38
CA GLU A 238 23.68 -7.36 6.88
C GLU A 238 25.17 -7.11 6.64
N LYS A 239 25.53 -5.98 6.01
CA LYS A 239 26.93 -5.61 5.77
C LYS A 239 27.71 -5.44 7.08
N THR A 240 27.11 -4.77 8.06
CA THR A 240 27.72 -4.53 9.37
C THR A 240 27.97 -5.84 10.11
N VAL A 241 26.95 -6.70 10.20
CA VAL A 241 27.03 -8.00 10.90
C VAL A 241 28.03 -8.94 10.22
N ARG A 242 28.05 -9.01 8.89
CA ARG A 242 29.07 -9.80 8.16
C ARG A 242 30.47 -9.29 8.46
N GLY A 243 30.66 -7.97 8.55
CA GLY A 243 31.92 -7.35 8.96
C GLY A 243 32.35 -7.78 10.37
N HIS A 244 31.41 -7.78 11.33
CA HIS A 244 31.68 -8.26 12.69
C HIS A 244 32.06 -9.74 12.73
N MET A 245 31.34 -10.59 12.00
CA MET A 245 31.65 -12.02 11.92
C MET A 245 33.05 -12.25 11.32
N TRP A 246 33.42 -11.52 10.26
CA TRP A 246 34.75 -11.59 9.68
C TRP A 246 35.84 -11.15 10.65
N PHE A 247 35.66 -10.01 11.31
CA PHE A 247 36.62 -9.52 12.30
C PHE A 247 36.78 -10.50 13.47
N SER A 248 35.66 -11.01 14.00
CA SER A 248 35.66 -11.99 15.09
C SER A 248 36.39 -13.28 14.69
N ALA A 249 36.13 -13.81 13.49
CA ALA A 249 36.80 -15.00 13.00
C ALA A 249 38.32 -14.79 12.88
N VAL A 250 38.75 -13.70 12.23
CA VAL A 250 40.18 -13.39 12.05
C VAL A 250 40.87 -13.21 13.40
N TYR A 251 40.29 -12.41 14.28
CA TYR A 251 40.82 -12.16 15.62
C TYR A 251 40.97 -13.45 16.44
N ASN A 252 39.95 -14.32 16.44
CA ASN A 252 39.99 -15.58 17.19
C ASN A 252 41.01 -16.57 16.61
N ILE A 253 41.13 -16.65 15.28
CA ILE A 253 42.14 -17.50 14.62
C ILE A 253 43.55 -17.01 14.97
N LEU A 254 43.81 -15.71 14.87
CA LEU A 254 45.12 -15.14 15.22
C LEU A 254 45.44 -15.33 16.69
N GLY A 255 44.48 -15.12 17.58
CA GLY A 255 44.65 -15.35 19.01
C GLY A 255 44.97 -16.81 19.34
N ALA A 256 44.27 -17.75 18.71
CA ALA A 256 44.52 -19.18 18.88
C ALA A 256 45.91 -19.58 18.38
N LEU A 257 46.33 -19.11 17.20
CA LEU A 257 47.66 -19.37 16.65
C LEU A 257 48.75 -18.81 17.58
N ALA A 258 48.58 -17.59 18.08
CA ALA A 258 49.53 -16.96 18.99
C ALA A 258 49.62 -17.71 20.34
N ALA A 259 48.51 -18.25 20.83
CA ALA A 259 48.49 -19.11 22.03
C ALA A 259 49.23 -20.44 21.78
N ILE A 260 49.01 -21.09 20.64
CA ILE A 260 49.71 -22.33 20.26
C ILE A 260 51.23 -22.10 20.15
N MET A 261 51.65 -20.94 19.63
CA MET A 261 53.06 -20.54 19.55
C MET A 261 53.66 -20.12 20.91
N GLY A 262 52.85 -20.07 21.98
CA GLY A 262 53.30 -19.64 23.32
C GLY A 262 53.49 -18.13 23.47
N LEU A 263 53.07 -17.33 22.49
CA LEU A 263 53.20 -15.86 22.48
C LEU A 263 52.16 -15.17 23.37
N VAL A 264 51.05 -15.84 23.66
CA VAL A 264 49.94 -15.31 24.46
C VAL A 264 49.69 -16.21 25.65
N ASN A 265 49.87 -15.67 26.86
CA ASN A 265 49.52 -16.34 28.10
C ASN A 265 48.04 -16.07 28.48
N PRO A 266 47.45 -16.82 29.43
CA PRO A 266 46.05 -16.66 29.82
C PRO A 266 45.68 -15.24 30.29
N LEU A 267 46.62 -14.50 30.88
CA LEU A 267 46.40 -13.12 31.34
C LEU A 267 46.23 -12.16 30.17
N ILE A 268 47.07 -12.28 29.13
CA ILE A 268 46.98 -11.47 27.91
C ILE A 268 45.69 -11.82 27.14
N ALA A 269 45.33 -13.10 27.06
CA ALA A 269 44.07 -13.53 26.45
C ALA A 269 42.84 -12.92 27.16
N ALA A 270 42.85 -12.88 28.50
CA ALA A 270 41.78 -12.29 29.31
C ALA A 270 41.63 -10.77 29.09
N LEU A 271 42.74 -10.06 28.84
CA LEU A 271 42.72 -8.62 28.51
C LEU A 271 42.31 -8.33 27.07
N LEU A 272 42.66 -9.23 26.14
CA LEU A 272 42.32 -9.11 24.73
C LEU A 272 40.81 -9.35 24.49
N MET A 273 40.16 -10.23 25.25
CA MET A 273 38.76 -10.60 25.07
C MET A 273 37.77 -9.40 25.15
N PRO A 274 37.87 -8.47 26.13
CA PRO A 274 37.09 -7.24 26.16
C PRO A 274 37.34 -6.27 24.98
N ALA A 275 38.57 -6.25 24.43
CA ALA A 275 38.93 -5.35 23.33
C ALA A 275 38.16 -5.68 22.04
N SER A 276 37.83 -6.96 21.83
CA SER A 276 36.97 -7.41 20.72
C SER A 276 35.56 -6.82 20.84
N SER A 277 34.96 -6.88 22.04
CA SER A 277 33.64 -6.30 22.32
C SER A 277 33.60 -4.78 22.10
N LEU A 278 34.64 -4.06 22.53
CA LEU A 278 34.77 -2.61 22.28
C LEU A 278 34.87 -2.29 20.78
N THR A 279 35.57 -3.13 20.01
CA THR A 279 35.69 -2.95 18.55
C THR A 279 34.35 -3.15 17.84
N VAL A 280 33.58 -4.16 18.25
CA VAL A 280 32.21 -4.40 17.74
C VAL A 280 31.28 -3.24 18.09
N LEU A 281 31.35 -2.72 19.33
CA LEU A 281 30.58 -1.55 19.75
C LEU A 281 30.92 -0.31 18.91
N PHE A 282 32.21 -0.01 18.73
CA PHE A 282 32.65 1.16 17.98
C PHE A 282 32.22 1.11 16.50
N THR A 283 32.36 -0.06 15.87
CA THR A 283 31.96 -0.28 14.48
C THR A 283 30.43 -0.25 14.31
N SER A 284 29.67 -0.77 15.27
CA SER A 284 28.20 -0.66 15.30
C SER A 284 27.75 0.80 15.36
N LEU A 285 28.35 1.59 16.25
CA LEU A 285 28.05 3.01 16.41
C LEU A 285 28.39 3.81 15.13
N ASN A 286 29.52 3.54 14.50
CA ASN A 286 29.89 4.20 13.24
C ASN A 286 29.00 3.79 12.06
N GLY A 287 28.56 2.53 11.99
CA GLY A 287 27.57 2.09 11.00
C GLY A 287 26.26 2.88 11.11
N MET A 288 25.78 3.10 12.34
CA MET A 288 24.57 3.89 12.59
C MET A 288 24.72 5.39 12.25
N LYS A 289 25.91 5.99 12.44
CA LYS A 289 26.16 7.40 12.09
C LYS A 289 26.03 7.71 10.58
N SER A 290 26.18 6.70 9.71
CA SER A 290 25.93 6.85 8.27
C SER A 290 24.45 7.10 7.95
N PHE A 291 23.54 6.72 8.86
CA PHE A 291 22.13 7.06 8.78
C PHE A 291 21.89 8.48 9.32
N LYS A 292 21.83 9.48 8.42
CA LYS A 292 21.19 10.75 8.75
C LYS A 292 19.69 10.52 8.90
N PHE A 293 19.23 10.22 10.12
CA PHE A 293 17.83 10.41 10.48
C PHE A 293 17.52 11.90 10.35
N LYS A 294 16.95 12.33 9.22
CA LYS A 294 16.19 13.59 9.21
C LYS A 294 15.04 13.38 10.20
N LYS A 295 15.12 14.00 11.38
CA LYS A 295 13.98 14.09 12.30
C LYS A 295 12.76 14.52 11.48
N PRO A 296 11.61 13.82 11.58
CA PRO A 296 10.39 14.29 10.94
C PRO A 296 10.11 15.70 11.48
N LYS A 297 9.92 16.67 10.58
CA LYS A 297 9.70 18.07 11.00
C LYS A 297 8.39 18.27 11.75
N ASN A 298 7.44 17.34 11.64
CA ASN A 298 6.14 17.38 12.30
C ASN A 298 5.78 15.98 12.81
N ILE A 299 6.15 15.65 14.05
CA ILE A 299 5.42 14.65 14.82
C ILE A 299 4.43 15.47 15.63
N LYS A 300 3.17 15.55 15.19
CA LYS A 300 2.10 15.94 16.12
C LYS A 300 2.04 14.81 17.14
N THR A 301 2.44 15.10 18.37
CA THR A 301 2.23 14.21 19.51
C THR A 301 0.75 13.88 19.52
N VAL A 302 0.40 12.64 19.18
CA VAL A 302 -0.93 12.12 19.49
C VAL A 302 -0.91 11.95 21.00
N GLU A 303 -1.50 12.90 21.71
CA GLU A 303 -1.83 12.72 23.12
C GLU A 303 -2.66 11.43 23.21
N ALA A 304 -2.08 10.44 23.86
CA ALA A 304 -2.77 9.19 24.15
C ALA A 304 -4.00 9.55 24.99
N LEU A 305 -5.18 9.35 24.41
CA LEU A 305 -6.45 9.39 25.12
C LEU A 305 -6.41 8.33 26.23
N THR A 306 -6.43 8.79 27.47
CA THR A 306 -6.98 8.08 28.63
C THR A 306 -8.45 7.72 28.40
#